data_AF-T1BS71-F1
#
_entry.id   AF-T1BS71-F1
#
_cell.length_a   1.000
_cell.length_b   1.000
_cell.length_c   1.000
_cell.angle_alpha   90.00
_cell.angle_beta   90.00
_cell.angle_gamma   90.00
#
_symmetry.space_group_name_H-M   'P 1'
#
loop_
_entity.id
_entity.type
_entity.pdbx_description
1 polymer ?
#
loop_
_entity_poly.entity_id
_entity_poly.type
_entity_poly.pdbx_seq_one_letter_code
_entity_poly.pdbx_strand_id
1 'polypeptide(L)'
;APELRARLFYAWGGSQAGELGAHPCRGRVGTGSVGAFVAEALARTGFQELVLVDFDVVKMHNLDRLLHATRADAVSVRLKVDVVAAALRQHATAAAISVEPVPHGLHHTSGYEAALDCDALFSCVDRPLPRHLLNLIAHGCFIPVVDGGIQVRRTP
;
A
#
# COMPACT_ATOMS: atom_id res chain seq x y z
N ALA A 1 8.54 6.44 20.16
CA ALA A 1 7.76 5.28 19.66
C ALA A 1 6.52 4.97 20.51
N PRO A 2 6.58 4.89 21.86
CA PRO A 2 5.39 4.57 22.67
C PRO A 2 4.29 5.65 22.59
N GLU A 3 4.67 6.93 22.62
CA GLU A 3 3.72 8.06 22.54
C GLU A 3 2.97 8.11 21.20
N LEU A 4 3.64 7.80 20.09
CA LEU A 4 3.03 7.76 18.75
C LEU A 4 1.94 6.68 18.62
N ARG A 5 2.03 5.62 19.42
CA ARG A 5 1.06 4.51 19.41
C ARG A 5 0.08 4.56 20.57
N ALA A 6 0.23 5.47 21.54
CA ALA A 6 -0.57 5.52 22.75
C ALA A 6 -2.08 5.51 22.44
N ARG A 7 -2.53 6.33 21.49
CA ARG A 7 -3.94 6.35 21.09
C ARG A 7 -4.40 5.11 20.33
N LEU A 8 -3.50 4.41 19.64
CA LEU A 8 -3.84 3.12 19.01
C LEU A 8 -4.11 2.05 20.07
N PHE A 9 -3.28 1.99 21.11
CA PHE A 9 -3.50 1.08 22.24
C PHE A 9 -4.85 1.36 22.94
N TYR A 10 -5.25 2.62 23.07
CA TYR A 10 -6.57 2.97 23.63
C TYR A 10 -7.73 2.69 22.67
N ALA A 11 -7.55 2.92 21.36
CA ALA A 11 -8.62 2.77 20.37
C ALA A 11 -8.93 1.29 20.05
N TRP A 12 -7.90 0.45 19.97
CA TRP A 12 -8.02 -0.97 19.59
C TRP A 12 -7.92 -1.93 20.77
N GLY A 13 -7.60 -1.42 21.96
CA GLY A 13 -7.33 -2.24 23.14
C GLY A 13 -5.88 -2.76 23.15
N GLY A 14 -5.35 -2.94 24.36
CA GLY A 14 -3.93 -3.26 24.57
C GLY A 14 -3.45 -4.55 23.91
N SER A 15 -4.32 -5.56 23.82
CA SER A 15 -4.03 -6.84 23.20
C SER A 15 -3.96 -6.75 21.68
N GLN A 16 -4.92 -6.10 21.01
CA GLN A 16 -4.97 -6.04 19.54
C GLN A 16 -3.85 -5.16 18.95
N ALA A 17 -3.54 -4.04 19.60
CA ALA A 17 -2.40 -3.20 19.21
C ALA A 17 -1.04 -3.88 19.48
N GLY A 18 -0.99 -4.75 20.49
CA GLY A 18 0.14 -5.65 20.76
C GLY A 18 0.26 -6.76 19.71
N GLU A 19 -0.84 -7.39 19.32
CA GLU A 19 -0.90 -8.47 18.31
C GLU A 19 -0.44 -8.00 16.94
N LEU A 20 -0.86 -6.83 16.47
CA LEU A 20 -0.33 -6.21 15.24
C LEU A 20 1.18 -5.96 15.27
N GLY A 21 1.77 -5.87 16.46
CA GLY A 21 3.21 -5.77 16.63
C GLY A 21 3.91 -7.09 16.95
N ALA A 22 3.17 -8.13 17.33
CA ALA A 22 3.68 -9.44 17.73
C ALA A 22 3.62 -10.47 16.60
N HIS A 23 2.70 -10.28 15.65
CA HIS A 23 2.61 -11.07 14.43
C HIS A 23 2.93 -10.16 13.24
N PRO A 24 4.17 -10.22 12.70
CA PRO A 24 4.49 -9.50 11.49
C PRO A 24 3.55 -9.98 10.37
N CYS A 25 2.78 -9.06 9.83
CA CYS A 25 1.90 -9.27 8.69
C CYS A 25 2.43 -8.41 7.56
N ARG A 26 2.77 -9.04 6.44
CA ARG A 26 3.31 -8.41 5.24
C ARG A 26 2.18 -8.11 4.27
N GLY A 27 1.92 -6.83 4.05
CA GLY A 27 0.76 -6.35 3.29
C GLY A 27 1.14 -5.77 1.93
N ARG A 28 0.51 -6.24 0.85
CA ARG A 28 0.69 -5.65 -0.49
C ARG A 28 -0.32 -4.56 -0.76
N VAL A 29 0.13 -3.40 -1.26
CA VAL A 29 -0.73 -2.28 -1.66
C VAL A 29 -0.27 -1.68 -2.99
N GLY A 30 -1.20 -1.21 -3.83
CA GLY A 30 -0.85 -0.38 -4.99
C GLY A 30 -0.57 1.07 -4.58
N THR A 31 0.08 1.88 -5.43
CA THR A 31 0.38 3.29 -5.12
C THR A 31 -0.38 4.31 -5.97
N GLY A 32 -1.52 3.89 -6.52
CA GLY A 32 -2.53 4.81 -7.03
C GLY A 32 -3.23 5.56 -5.90
N SER A 33 -4.24 6.39 -6.24
CA SER A 33 -4.94 7.25 -5.28
C SER A 33 -5.46 6.49 -4.07
N VAL A 34 -6.32 5.49 -4.26
CA VAL A 34 -6.87 4.67 -3.17
C VAL A 34 -5.77 3.96 -2.40
N GLY A 35 -4.81 3.36 -3.12
CA GLY A 35 -3.75 2.58 -2.51
C GLY A 35 -2.82 3.40 -1.63
N ALA A 36 -2.51 4.64 -2.00
CA ALA A 36 -1.71 5.55 -1.17
C ALA A 36 -2.43 5.91 0.15
N PHE A 37 -3.75 6.12 0.13
CA PHE A 37 -4.54 6.31 1.35
C PHE A 37 -4.55 5.08 2.24
N VAL A 38 -4.74 3.89 1.66
CA VAL A 38 -4.71 2.62 2.40
C VAL A 38 -3.33 2.40 3.02
N ALA A 39 -2.26 2.59 2.25
CA ALA A 39 -0.89 2.41 2.73
C ALA A 39 -0.53 3.39 3.86
N GLU A 40 -0.94 4.65 3.75
CA GLU A 40 -0.78 5.65 4.82
C GLU A 40 -1.55 5.25 6.09
N ALA A 41 -2.80 4.79 5.94
CA ALA A 41 -3.59 4.33 7.07
C ALA A 41 -2.92 3.15 7.79
N LEU A 42 -2.42 2.16 7.04
CA LEU A 42 -1.69 1.02 7.59
C LEU A 42 -0.40 1.44 8.30
N ALA A 43 0.42 2.30 7.67
CA ALA A 43 1.64 2.80 8.29
C ALA A 43 1.36 3.54 9.61
N ARG A 44 0.23 4.27 9.69
CA ARG A 44 -0.17 5.02 10.89
C ARG A 44 -0.82 4.16 11.97
N THR A 45 -1.34 2.98 11.66
CA THR A 45 -1.92 2.05 12.65
C THR A 45 -0.90 1.09 13.25
N GLY A 46 0.38 1.24 12.91
CA GLY A 46 1.48 0.46 13.47
C GLY A 46 1.77 -0.83 12.71
N PHE A 47 1.30 -0.94 11.47
CA PHE A 47 1.70 -1.99 10.53
C PHE A 47 3.21 -1.90 10.27
N GLN A 48 3.88 -3.06 10.20
CA GLN A 48 5.34 -3.11 10.20
C GLN A 48 5.94 -3.44 8.83
N GLU A 49 5.23 -4.17 7.96
CA GLU A 49 5.78 -4.63 6.68
C GLU A 49 4.84 -4.32 5.51
N LEU A 50 5.21 -3.36 4.66
CA LEU A 50 4.42 -2.99 3.48
C LEU A 50 5.21 -3.24 2.20
N VAL A 51 4.58 -3.93 1.25
CA VAL A 51 5.08 -4.09 -0.11
C VAL A 51 4.24 -3.24 -1.06
N LEU A 52 4.88 -2.27 -1.70
CA LEU A 52 4.22 -1.34 -2.62
C LEU A 52 4.46 -1.79 -4.06
N VAL A 53 3.42 -2.18 -4.78
CA VAL A 53 3.53 -2.74 -6.14
C VAL A 53 2.82 -1.84 -7.14
N ASP A 54 3.58 -1.08 -7.92
CA ASP A 54 3.10 -0.19 -8.97
C ASP A 54 4.27 0.17 -9.90
N PHE A 55 4.01 0.21 -11.21
CA PHE A 55 5.02 0.53 -12.23
C PHE A 55 4.89 1.97 -12.76
N ASP A 56 3.84 2.69 -12.35
CA ASP A 56 3.58 4.02 -12.86
C ASP A 56 4.51 5.08 -12.23
N VAL A 57 4.73 6.14 -13.01
CA VAL A 57 5.36 7.39 -12.57
C VAL A 57 4.32 8.42 -12.18
N VAL A 58 4.72 9.39 -11.34
CA VAL A 58 3.88 10.53 -10.98
C VAL A 58 3.66 11.43 -12.21
N LYS A 59 2.39 11.76 -12.50
CA LYS A 59 2.01 12.73 -13.54
C LYS A 59 1.26 13.90 -12.92
N MET A 60 1.27 15.06 -13.60
CA MET A 60 0.61 16.28 -13.11
C MET A 60 -0.87 16.08 -12.75
N HIS A 61 -1.61 15.31 -13.55
CA HIS A 61 -3.03 15.02 -13.30
C HIS A 61 -3.27 14.00 -12.17
N ASN A 62 -2.22 13.46 -11.55
CA ASN A 62 -2.36 12.61 -10.37
C ASN A 62 -2.35 13.42 -9.08
N LEU A 63 -1.85 14.66 -9.10
CA LEU A 63 -1.64 15.49 -7.91
C LEU A 63 -2.94 15.95 -7.22
N ASP A 64 -4.09 15.77 -7.87
CA ASP A 64 -5.41 16.04 -7.32
C ASP A 64 -5.85 14.99 -6.28
N ARG A 65 -5.27 13.79 -6.29
CA ARG A 65 -5.69 12.67 -5.42
C ARG A 65 -4.60 11.64 -5.08
N LEU A 66 -3.40 11.76 -5.63
CA LEU A 66 -2.26 10.93 -5.25
C LEU A 66 -1.60 11.54 -4.02
N LEU A 67 -1.74 10.85 -2.89
CA LEU A 67 -1.15 11.29 -1.63
C LEU A 67 0.37 11.38 -1.73
N HIS A 68 0.97 12.35 -1.03
CA HIS A 68 2.41 12.63 -0.93
C HIS A 68 3.11 13.14 -2.19
N ALA A 69 2.54 12.93 -3.38
CA ALA A 69 3.14 13.40 -4.62
C ALA A 69 3.12 14.93 -4.72
N THR A 70 4.25 15.50 -5.15
CA THR A 70 4.41 16.94 -5.38
C THR A 70 4.54 17.25 -6.87
N ARG A 71 4.43 18.55 -7.21
CA ARG A 71 4.73 19.03 -8.57
C ARG A 71 6.16 18.69 -8.99
N ALA A 72 7.11 18.75 -8.05
CA ALA A 72 8.51 18.40 -8.32
C ALA A 72 8.66 16.91 -8.69
N ASP A 73 7.94 16.01 -8.02
CA ASP A 73 7.95 14.57 -8.33
C ASP A 73 7.39 14.30 -9.74
N ALA A 74 6.36 15.04 -10.16
CA ALA A 74 5.80 14.93 -11.50
C ALA A 74 6.78 15.45 -12.58
N VAL A 75 7.44 16.57 -12.34
CA VAL A 75 8.44 17.15 -13.28
C VAL A 75 9.66 16.23 -13.41
N SER A 76 10.09 15.62 -12.30
CA SER A 76 11.23 14.69 -12.27
C SER A 76 10.87 13.25 -12.63
N VAL A 77 9.60 12.98 -12.99
CA VAL A 77 9.12 11.67 -13.45
C VAL A 77 9.43 10.55 -12.44
N ARG A 78 9.28 10.84 -11.15
CA ARG A 78 9.54 9.85 -10.09
C ARG A 78 8.51 8.73 -10.11
N LEU A 79 8.95 7.53 -9.75
CA LEU A 79 8.07 6.38 -9.55
C LEU A 79 7.11 6.63 -8.38
N LYS A 80 5.84 6.26 -8.56
CA LYS A 80 4.84 6.40 -7.49
C LYS A 80 5.22 5.58 -6.26
N VAL A 81 5.75 4.37 -6.45
CA VAL A 81 6.22 3.50 -5.36
C VAL A 81 7.26 4.18 -4.49
N ASP A 82 8.21 4.90 -5.08
CA ASP A 82 9.30 5.56 -4.34
C ASP A 82 8.80 6.78 -3.57
N VAL A 83 7.91 7.56 -4.19
CA VAL A 83 7.31 8.75 -3.56
C VAL A 83 6.47 8.34 -2.35
N VAL A 84 5.60 7.34 -2.51
CA VAL A 84 4.79 6.83 -1.40
C VAL A 84 5.68 6.17 -0.35
N ALA A 85 6.62 5.30 -0.72
CA ALA A 85 7.52 4.64 0.23
C ALA A 85 8.31 5.63 1.09
N ALA A 86 8.85 6.69 0.48
CA ALA A 86 9.57 7.73 1.19
C ALA A 86 8.68 8.42 2.24
N ALA A 87 7.42 8.71 1.91
CA ALA A 87 6.49 9.32 2.84
C ALA A 87 6.06 8.37 3.97
N LEU A 88 5.74 7.11 3.67
CA LEU A 88 5.34 6.13 4.69
C LEU A 88 6.44 5.93 5.74
N ARG A 89 7.71 5.88 5.32
CA ARG A 89 8.86 5.77 6.25
C ARG A 89 8.98 6.97 7.19
N GLN A 90 8.47 8.14 6.81
CA GLN A 90 8.47 9.35 7.64
C GLN A 90 7.24 9.42 8.57
N HIS A 91 6.11 8.83 8.17
CA HIS A 91 4.83 8.97 8.87
C HIS A 91 4.43 7.77 9.73
N ALA A 92 5.09 6.64 9.54
CA ALA A 92 4.80 5.41 10.25
C ALA A 92 4.89 5.60 11.77
N THR A 93 3.96 4.98 12.48
CA THR A 93 3.93 5.00 13.95
C THR A 93 4.61 3.77 14.56
N ALA A 94 4.84 2.73 13.76
CA ALA A 94 5.64 1.58 14.15
C ALA A 94 7.07 1.99 14.50
N ALA A 95 7.70 1.30 15.47
CA ALA A 95 9.07 1.60 15.89
C ALA A 95 10.09 1.37 14.77
N ALA A 96 9.84 0.36 13.94
CA ALA A 96 10.54 0.09 12.70
C ALA A 96 9.51 -0.37 11.68
N ILE A 97 9.42 0.34 10.55
CA ILE A 97 8.61 -0.08 9.40
C ILE A 97 9.55 -0.49 8.27
N SER A 98 9.30 -1.67 7.71
CA SER A 98 9.84 -2.09 6.42
C SER A 98 8.85 -1.70 5.33
N VAL A 99 9.33 -0.91 4.36
CA VAL A 99 8.55 -0.55 3.18
C VAL A 99 9.36 -0.93 1.95
N GLU A 100 8.86 -1.87 1.16
CA GLU A 100 9.52 -2.38 -0.04
C GLU A 100 8.81 -1.85 -1.29
N PRO A 101 9.43 -0.94 -2.05
CA PRO A 101 8.91 -0.52 -3.34
C PRO A 101 9.27 -1.54 -4.44
N VAL A 102 8.27 -2.03 -5.14
CA VAL A 102 8.39 -2.96 -6.28
C VAL A 102 7.88 -2.23 -7.52
N PRO A 103 8.76 -1.71 -8.39
CA PRO A 103 8.38 -0.88 -9.55
C PRO A 103 7.86 -1.71 -10.74
N HIS A 104 7.03 -2.72 -10.45
CA HIS A 104 6.48 -3.66 -11.42
C HIS A 104 4.98 -3.85 -11.22
N GLY A 105 4.28 -4.28 -12.28
CA GLY A 105 2.88 -4.67 -12.18
C GLY A 105 2.72 -6.14 -11.81
N LEU A 106 1.52 -6.53 -11.38
CA LEU A 106 1.17 -7.93 -11.07
C LEU A 106 1.26 -8.89 -12.26
N HIS A 107 1.31 -8.37 -13.49
CA HIS A 107 1.52 -9.16 -14.71
C HIS A 107 2.99 -9.50 -14.96
N HIS A 108 3.91 -8.88 -14.20
CA HIS A 108 5.34 -9.14 -14.24
C HIS A 108 5.71 -10.07 -13.08
N THR A 109 6.65 -10.99 -13.31
CA THR A 109 7.08 -11.99 -12.33
C THR A 109 7.41 -11.37 -10.98
N SER A 110 8.24 -10.32 -10.93
CA SER A 110 8.61 -9.65 -9.68
C SER A 110 7.42 -9.06 -8.92
N GLY A 111 6.40 -8.53 -9.61
CA GLY A 111 5.21 -8.00 -8.95
C GLY A 111 4.28 -9.11 -8.47
N TYR A 112 4.23 -10.22 -9.20
CA TYR A 112 3.44 -11.40 -8.85
C TYR A 112 4.03 -12.16 -7.65
N GLU A 113 5.33 -12.47 -7.69
CA GLU A 113 6.07 -13.11 -6.60
C GLU A 113 6.01 -12.28 -5.31
N ALA A 114 6.22 -10.96 -5.41
CA ALA A 114 6.10 -10.07 -4.26
C ALA A 114 4.69 -10.08 -3.63
N ALA A 115 3.64 -10.35 -4.43
CA ALA A 115 2.29 -10.53 -3.90
C ALA A 115 2.08 -11.90 -3.26
N LEU A 116 2.75 -12.96 -3.73
CA LEU A 116 2.70 -14.29 -3.12
C LEU A 116 3.45 -14.34 -1.78
N ASP A 117 4.46 -13.49 -1.59
CA ASP A 117 5.22 -13.36 -0.35
C ASP A 117 4.51 -12.49 0.72
N CYS A 118 3.23 -12.16 0.52
CA CYS A 118 2.45 -11.34 1.45
C CYS A 118 1.36 -12.15 2.16
N ASP A 119 1.06 -11.78 3.40
CA ASP A 119 0.00 -12.38 4.22
C ASP A 119 -1.39 -11.80 3.92
N ALA A 120 -1.44 -10.58 3.39
CA ALA A 120 -2.69 -9.92 3.00
C ALA A 120 -2.48 -8.98 1.80
N LEU A 121 -3.49 -8.93 0.93
CA LEU A 121 -3.45 -8.13 -0.29
C LEU A 121 -4.54 -7.07 -0.28
N PHE A 122 -4.16 -5.83 -0.52
CA PHE A 122 -5.10 -4.72 -0.70
C PHE A 122 -5.20 -4.42 -2.21
N SER A 123 -6.31 -4.83 -2.80
CA SER A 123 -6.60 -4.58 -4.20
C SER A 123 -7.09 -3.14 -4.36
N CYS A 124 -6.15 -2.27 -4.74
CA CYS A 124 -6.38 -0.86 -5.05
C CYS A 124 -6.10 -0.58 -6.54
N VAL A 125 -6.37 -1.55 -7.41
CA VAL A 125 -6.10 -1.49 -8.85
C VAL A 125 -7.36 -1.10 -9.61
N ASP A 126 -7.20 -0.40 -10.73
CA ASP A 126 -8.27 0.15 -11.55
C ASP A 126 -8.61 -0.70 -12.79
N ARG A 127 -7.67 -1.56 -13.23
CA ARG A 127 -7.83 -2.39 -14.43
C ARG A 127 -8.34 -3.80 -14.12
N PRO A 128 -9.12 -4.41 -15.04
CA PRO A 128 -9.65 -5.77 -14.85
C PRO A 128 -8.59 -6.84 -14.65
N LEU A 129 -7.51 -6.83 -15.45
CA LEU A 129 -6.45 -7.84 -15.39
C LEU A 129 -5.79 -7.97 -14.00
N PRO A 130 -5.18 -6.90 -13.43
CA PRO A 130 -4.57 -7.02 -12.10
C PRO A 130 -5.58 -7.40 -11.02
N ARG A 131 -6.86 -6.96 -11.13
CA ARG A 131 -7.90 -7.38 -10.18
C ARG A 131 -8.19 -8.88 -10.30
N HIS A 132 -8.26 -9.42 -11.51
CA HIS A 132 -8.40 -10.85 -11.75
C HIS A 132 -7.21 -11.65 -11.20
N LEU A 133 -5.98 -11.18 -11.39
CA LEU A 133 -4.78 -11.83 -10.85
C LEU A 133 -4.80 -11.90 -9.31
N LEU A 134 -5.21 -10.81 -8.63
CA LEU A 134 -5.37 -10.83 -7.18
C LEU A 134 -6.47 -11.81 -6.75
N ASN A 135 -7.58 -11.88 -7.47
CA ASN A 135 -8.62 -12.88 -7.20
C ASN A 135 -8.13 -14.32 -7.37
N LEU A 136 -7.28 -14.59 -8.37
CA LEU A 136 -6.65 -15.90 -8.54
C LEU A 136 -5.72 -16.23 -7.38
N ILE A 137 -4.91 -15.27 -6.92
CA ILE A 137 -4.05 -15.46 -5.74
C ILE A 137 -4.89 -15.75 -4.50
N ALA A 138 -6.02 -15.06 -4.32
CA ALA A 138 -6.91 -15.30 -3.19
C ALA A 138 -7.44 -16.74 -3.15
N HIS A 139 -7.92 -17.24 -4.29
CA HIS A 139 -8.48 -18.58 -4.38
C HIS A 139 -7.42 -19.68 -4.44
N GLY A 140 -6.28 -19.43 -5.08
CA GLY A 140 -5.24 -20.44 -5.30
C GLY A 140 -4.24 -20.56 -4.16
N CYS A 141 -3.96 -19.47 -3.45
CA CYS A 141 -2.93 -19.40 -2.41
C CYS A 141 -3.53 -19.13 -1.02
N PHE A 142 -4.85 -18.98 -0.91
CA PHE A 142 -5.56 -18.66 0.33
C PHE A 142 -5.08 -17.37 1.01
N ILE A 143 -4.55 -16.43 0.23
CA ILE A 143 -4.14 -15.13 0.74
C ILE A 143 -5.35 -14.18 0.72
N PRO A 144 -5.80 -13.63 1.86
CA PRO A 144 -6.95 -12.74 1.89
C PRO A 144 -6.73 -11.48 1.03
N VAL A 145 -7.71 -11.16 0.18
CA VAL A 145 -7.74 -9.95 -0.63
C VAL A 145 -8.87 -9.03 -0.15
N VAL A 146 -8.53 -7.79 0.20
CA VAL A 146 -9.49 -6.71 0.43
C VAL A 146 -9.54 -5.85 -0.84
N ASP A 147 -10.65 -5.91 -1.57
CA ASP A 147 -10.86 -5.13 -2.80
C ASP A 147 -11.62 -3.83 -2.54
N GLY A 148 -11.10 -2.74 -3.09
CA GLY A 148 -11.70 -1.42 -3.00
C GLY A 148 -11.42 -0.61 -4.26
N GLY A 149 -12.44 0.07 -4.78
CA GLY A 149 -12.34 0.88 -5.98
C GLY A 149 -13.22 2.12 -5.91
N ILE A 150 -12.85 3.13 -6.70
CA ILE A 150 -13.65 4.35 -6.89
C ILE A 150 -13.94 4.54 -8.38
N GLN A 151 -15.06 5.19 -8.68
CA GLN A 151 -15.40 5.51 -10.06
C GLN A 151 -14.56 6.70 -10.55
N VAL A 152 -13.46 6.40 -11.25
CA VAL A 152 -12.61 7.40 -11.91
C VAL A 152 -12.73 7.23 -13.42
N ARG A 153 -13.94 7.36 -13.95
CA ARG A 153 -14.12 7.53 -15.39
C ARG A 153 -14.38 9.00 -15.66
N ARG A 154 -13.55 9.61 -16.50
CA ARG A 154 -14.04 10.73 -17.31
C ARG A 154 -14.99 10.11 -18.32
N THR A 155 -16.29 10.33 -18.13
CA THR A 155 -17.19 10.31 -19.28
C THR A 155 -16.66 11.36 -20.26
N PRO A 156 -16.48 11.03 -21.56
CA PRO A 156 -16.10 12.03 -22.55
C PRO A 156 -17.08 13.20 -22.58
#